data_AF-A0A7X4HZ45-F1
#
_entry.id   AF-A0A7X4HZ45-F1
#
_cell.length_a   1.000
_cell.length_b   1.000
_cell.length_c   1.000
_cell.angle_alpha   90.00
_cell.angle_beta   90.00
_cell.angle_gamma   90.00
#
_symmetry.space_group_name_H-M   'P 1'
#
loop_
_entity.id
_entity.type
_entity.pdbx_description
1 polymer ?
#
loop_
_entity_poly.entity_id
_entity_poly.type
_entity_poly.pdbx_seq_one_letter_code
_entity_poly.pdbx_strand_id
1 'polypeptide(L)'
;MEHITTGPQVLGFICSRASLASKGLIVSNLKVDPNYSDTLYITVFNAGTGSIPLEPGYPFCAVVFCQTDGECQGETRRPDPEGISDGWAEKLIKARPHIVTGVITFVISVVGSIVAMLVMG
;
A
#
# COMPACT_ATOMS: atom_id res chain seq x y z
N MET A 1 9.83 16.08 12.46
CA MET A 1 9.59 15.43 11.15
C MET A 1 10.90 15.42 10.40
N GLU A 2 11.20 14.34 9.72
CA GLU A 2 12.46 14.18 8.97
C GLU A 2 12.19 14.25 7.47
N HIS A 3 12.90 15.13 6.78
CA HIS A 3 12.90 15.25 5.33
C HIS A 3 14.14 14.53 4.80
N ILE A 4 13.96 13.63 3.83
CA ILE A 4 15.06 12.86 3.24
C ILE A 4 15.10 13.10 1.75
N THR A 5 16.32 13.32 1.24
CA THR A 5 16.61 13.35 -0.20
C THR A 5 17.61 12.24 -0.52
N THR A 6 17.30 11.41 -1.52
CA THR A 6 18.17 10.34 -2.03
C THR A 6 18.59 10.61 -3.47
N GLY A 7 19.77 10.13 -3.85
CA GLY A 7 20.25 10.19 -5.23
C GLY A 7 19.72 9.03 -6.10
N PRO A 8 20.05 9.01 -7.40
CA PRO A 8 19.57 7.99 -8.33
C PRO A 8 20.15 6.59 -8.07
N GLN A 9 21.23 6.47 -7.29
CA GLN A 9 21.87 5.20 -6.95
C GLN A 9 21.74 4.84 -5.46
N VAL A 10 20.77 5.44 -4.75
CA VAL A 10 20.61 5.24 -3.31
C VAL A 10 19.25 4.63 -3.04
N LEU A 11 19.23 3.44 -2.43
CA LEU A 11 18.03 2.80 -1.92
C LEU A 11 18.08 2.79 -0.39
N GLY A 12 17.02 3.26 0.26
CA GLY A 12 16.89 3.21 1.71
C GLY A 12 15.98 2.06 2.19
N PHE A 13 16.27 1.53 3.37
CA PHE A 13 15.44 0.56 4.08
C PHE A 13 15.09 1.13 5.45
N ILE A 14 13.80 1.21 5.75
CA ILE A 14 13.30 1.61 7.06
C ILE A 14 13.13 0.34 7.90
N CYS A 15 13.85 0.27 9.01
CA CYS A 15 13.94 -0.88 9.89
C CYS A 15 13.39 -0.55 11.28
N SER A 16 12.75 -1.54 11.89
CA SER A 16 12.34 -1.47 13.30
C SER A 16 13.55 -1.38 14.23
N ARG A 17 13.48 -0.54 15.26
CA ARG A 17 14.49 -0.54 16.32
C ARG A 17 14.31 -1.77 17.19
N ALA A 18 15.33 -2.61 17.31
CA ALA A 18 15.26 -3.91 17.99
C ALA A 18 14.69 -3.84 19.42
N SER A 19 15.07 -2.82 20.19
CA SER A 19 14.59 -2.61 21.57
C SER A 19 13.10 -2.28 21.69
N LEU A 20 12.48 -1.82 20.61
CA LEU A 20 11.05 -1.52 20.54
C LEU A 20 10.29 -2.66 19.85
N ALA A 21 10.90 -3.28 18.84
CA ALA A 21 10.38 -4.49 18.21
C ALA A 21 10.19 -5.62 19.22
N SER A 22 11.12 -5.79 20.17
CA SER A 22 10.98 -6.77 21.26
C SER A 22 9.81 -6.48 22.21
N LYS A 23 9.31 -5.25 22.23
CA LYS A 23 8.12 -4.82 22.98
C LYS A 23 6.83 -4.89 22.16
N GLY A 24 6.93 -5.24 20.87
CA GLY A 24 5.80 -5.33 19.95
C GLY A 24 5.59 -4.10 19.07
N LEU A 25 6.43 -3.05 19.15
CA LEU A 25 6.35 -1.95 18.18
C LEU A 25 7.07 -2.34 16.89
N ILE A 26 6.31 -2.58 15.85
CA ILE A 26 6.85 -2.97 14.54
C ILE A 26 6.63 -1.84 13.56
N VAL A 27 7.69 -1.50 12.85
CA VAL A 27 7.67 -0.62 11.69
C VAL A 27 7.40 -1.50 10.47
N SER A 28 6.38 -1.16 9.67
CA SER A 28 6.21 -1.82 8.38
C SER A 28 7.49 -1.59 7.58
N ASN A 29 8.20 -2.65 7.17
CA ASN A 29 9.50 -2.50 6.52
C ASN A 29 9.32 -1.81 5.15
N LEU A 30 9.45 -0.49 5.16
CA LEU A 30 9.29 0.37 4.00
C LEU A 30 10.63 0.56 3.29
N LYS A 31 10.55 0.84 1.99
CA LYS A 31 11.70 1.22 1.17
C LYS A 31 11.64 2.73 0.91
N VAL A 32 12.80 3.37 0.89
CA VAL A 32 12.97 4.74 0.38
C VAL A 32 13.57 4.60 -1.00
N ASP A 33 12.75 4.85 -2.03
CA ASP A 33 13.16 4.69 -3.43
C ASP A 33 14.26 5.70 -3.81
N PRO A 34 15.10 5.40 -4.81
CA PRO A 34 16.02 6.39 -5.38
C PRO A 34 15.29 7.63 -5.87
N ASN A 35 15.98 8.77 -5.87
CA ASN A 35 15.43 10.10 -6.20
C ASN A 35 14.30 10.58 -5.27
N TYR A 36 14.02 9.92 -4.15
CA TYR A 36 13.04 10.39 -3.16
C TYR A 36 13.47 11.73 -2.58
N SER A 37 12.54 12.70 -2.49
CA SER A 37 12.75 13.98 -1.85
C SER A 37 11.44 14.47 -1.25
N ASP A 38 11.19 14.08 0.01
CA ASP A 38 10.01 14.48 0.76
C ASP A 38 10.16 14.15 2.26
N THR A 39 9.11 14.44 3.02
CA THR A 39 8.93 13.98 4.40
C THR A 39 8.67 12.48 4.43
N LEU A 40 9.30 11.75 5.35
CA LEU A 40 9.00 10.32 5.53
C LEU A 40 7.72 10.10 6.34
N TYR A 41 6.78 9.34 5.77
CA TYR A 41 5.62 8.81 6.47
C TYR A 41 5.90 7.36 6.88
N ILE A 42 5.97 7.11 8.20
CA ILE A 42 6.34 5.80 8.74
C ILE A 42 5.14 5.18 9.43
N THR A 43 4.64 4.09 8.86
CA THR A 43 3.57 3.29 9.47
C THR A 43 4.15 2.37 10.54
N VAL A 44 3.59 2.46 11.74
CA VAL A 44 3.94 1.60 12.87
C VAL A 44 2.70 0.88 13.38
N PHE A 45 2.90 -0.33 13.90
CA PHE A 45 1.86 -1.11 14.55
C PHE A 45 2.35 -1.64 15.89
N ASN A 46 1.44 -1.66 16.86
CA ASN A 46 1.69 -2.27 18.16
C ASN A 46 1.09 -3.68 18.18
N ALA A 47 1.96 -4.68 18.04
CA ALA A 47 1.62 -6.10 18.15
C ALA A 47 1.81 -6.64 19.59
N GLY A 48 2.23 -5.79 20.54
CA GLY A 48 2.39 -6.14 21.94
C GLY A 48 1.07 -6.07 22.72
N THR A 49 1.08 -6.58 23.95
CA THR A 49 -0.08 -6.52 24.85
C THR A 49 -0.16 -5.22 25.66
N GLY A 50 0.89 -4.41 25.65
CA GLY A 50 1.00 -3.16 26.40
C GLY A 50 1.05 -1.93 25.52
N SER A 51 0.71 -0.78 26.08
CA SER A 51 0.88 0.52 25.42
C SER A 51 2.35 0.88 25.29
N ILE A 52 2.75 1.42 24.13
CA ILE A 52 4.12 1.90 23.87
C ILE A 52 4.03 3.41 23.57
N PRO A 53 4.42 4.29 24.51
CA PRO A 53 4.36 5.71 24.29
C PRO A 53 5.41 6.12 23.25
N LEU A 54 4.99 6.92 22.27
CA LEU A 54 5.86 7.57 21.30
C LEU A 54 5.68 9.07 21.43
N GLU A 55 6.78 9.77 21.68
CA GLU A 55 6.81 11.22 21.82
C GLU A 55 7.54 11.86 20.63
N PRO A 56 7.22 13.11 20.26
CA PRO A 56 7.98 13.85 19.26
C PRO A 56 9.48 13.85 19.59
N GLY A 57 10.31 13.49 18.59
CA GLY A 57 11.77 13.40 18.76
C GLY A 57 12.26 12.05 19.31
N TYR A 58 11.36 11.13 19.67
CA TYR A 58 11.77 9.80 20.13
C TYR A 58 12.28 8.93 18.97
N PRO A 59 13.51 8.39 19.04
CA PRO A 59 14.05 7.54 17.97
C PRO A 59 13.41 6.14 17.99
N PHE A 60 12.47 5.89 17.08
CA PHE A 60 11.68 4.65 17.05
C PHE A 60 12.00 3.67 15.90
N CYS A 61 12.72 4.13 14.88
CA CYS A 61 13.15 3.33 13.73
C CYS A 61 14.55 3.75 13.28
N ALA A 62 15.10 3.04 12.29
CA ALA A 62 16.35 3.40 11.64
C ALA A 62 16.18 3.35 10.12
N VAL A 63 16.91 4.20 9.40
CA VAL A 63 17.00 4.13 7.94
C VAL A 63 18.41 3.70 7.57
N VAL A 64 18.53 2.66 6.75
CA VAL A 64 19.79 2.15 6.21
C VAL A 64 19.84 2.48 4.72
N PHE A 65 20.87 3.19 4.29
CA PHE A 65 21.09 3.52 2.89
C PHE A 65 22.08 2.55 2.25
N CYS A 66 21.72 2.03 1.09
CA CYS A 66 22.54 1.17 0.27
C CYS A 66 22.78 1.83 -1.08
N GLN A 67 24.00 1.71 -1.59
CA GLN A 67 24.30 2.08 -2.96
C GLN A 67 23.87 0.96 -3.91
N THR A 68 23.24 1.30 -5.02
CA THR A 68 22.85 0.36 -6.07
C THR A 68 23.90 0.32 -7.18
N ASP A 69 24.04 -0.82 -7.85
CA ASP A 69 25.01 -0.98 -8.95
C ASP A 69 24.65 -0.17 -10.21
N GLY A 70 23.40 0.30 -10.31
CA GLY A 70 22.90 1.09 -11.42
C GLY A 70 22.02 2.26 -10.97
N GLU A 71 21.85 3.21 -11.87
CA GLU A 71 21.00 4.39 -11.67
C GLU A 71 19.52 4.09 -11.92
N CYS A 72 18.66 4.56 -11.03
CA CYS A 72 17.24 4.64 -11.27
C CYS A 72 16.93 5.83 -12.19
N GLN A 73 16.39 5.52 -13.37
CA GLN A 73 15.95 6.50 -14.36
C GLN A 73 14.47 6.90 -14.19
N GLY A 74 13.76 6.27 -13.26
CA GLY A 74 12.34 6.50 -13.02
C GLY A 74 12.07 7.59 -11.98
N GLU A 75 10.85 8.11 -11.99
CA GLU A 75 10.35 8.97 -10.93
C GLU A 75 10.06 8.18 -9.66
N THR A 76 10.26 8.84 -8.53
CA THR A 76 9.99 8.28 -7.20
C THR A 76 8.50 8.18 -6.96
N ARG A 77 8.02 7.01 -6.53
CA ARG A 77 6.66 6.88 -6.02
C ARG A 77 6.55 7.52 -4.65
N ARG A 78 5.48 8.29 -4.44
CA ARG A 78 5.19 8.92 -3.15
C ARG A 78 4.03 8.20 -2.48
N PRO A 79 4.12 7.90 -1.17
CA PRO A 79 2.95 7.48 -0.43
C PRO A 79 1.94 8.63 -0.45
N ASP A 80 0.67 8.28 -0.64
CA ASP A 80 -0.45 9.18 -0.42
C ASP A 80 -0.97 8.94 1.01
N PRO A 81 -0.53 9.75 2.00
CA PRO A 81 -0.89 9.56 3.40
C PRO A 81 -2.36 9.90 3.67
N GLU A 82 -2.98 10.72 2.81
CA GLU A 82 -4.41 11.02 2.89
C GLU A 82 -5.23 9.91 2.25
N GLY A 83 -4.60 9.10 1.39
CA GLY A 83 -5.13 7.93 0.73
C GLY A 83 -6.35 8.32 -0.07
N ILE A 84 -6.15 8.71 -1.33
CA ILE A 84 -7.15 9.18 -2.32
C ILE A 84 -8.55 8.98 -1.75
N SER A 85 -9.19 10.07 -1.35
CA SER A 85 -10.63 10.05 -1.17
C SER A 85 -11.21 9.77 -2.55
N ASP A 86 -11.25 8.49 -2.97
CA ASP A 86 -11.76 8.07 -4.26
C ASP A 86 -13.18 8.62 -4.29
N GLY A 87 -13.38 9.67 -5.07
CA GLY A 87 -14.69 10.28 -5.23
C GLY A 87 -15.65 9.18 -5.67
N TRP A 88 -16.94 9.31 -5.35
CA TRP A 88 -17.96 8.33 -5.73
C TRP A 88 -17.89 7.91 -7.21
N ALA A 89 -17.42 8.82 -8.08
CA ALA A 89 -17.14 8.57 -9.50
C ALA A 89 -16.05 7.51 -9.75
N GLU A 90 -14.91 7.53 -9.05
CA GLU A 90 -13.85 6.53 -9.24
C GLU A 90 -14.26 5.16 -8.72
N LYS A 91 -15.01 5.10 -7.62
CA LYS A 91 -15.61 3.86 -7.11
C LYS A 91 -16.57 3.25 -8.13
N LEU A 92 -17.40 4.08 -8.76
CA LEU A 92 -18.30 3.65 -9.83
C LEU A 92 -17.52 3.14 -11.05
N ILE A 93 -16.47 3.83 -11.48
CA ILE A 93 -15.63 3.41 -12.61
C ILE A 93 -14.97 2.06 -12.34
N LYS A 94 -14.38 1.87 -11.15
CA LYS A 94 -13.78 0.59 -10.72
C LYS A 94 -14.81 -0.55 -10.60
N ALA A 95 -16.07 -0.25 -10.28
CA ALA A 95 -17.13 -1.25 -10.14
C ALA A 95 -17.77 -1.69 -11.48
N ARG A 96 -17.66 -0.90 -12.56
CA ARG A 96 -18.24 -1.21 -13.89
C ARG A 96 -17.95 -2.62 -14.42
N PRO A 97 -16.71 -3.14 -14.41
CA PRO A 97 -16.43 -4.48 -14.95
C PRO A 97 -17.16 -5.58 -14.16
N HIS A 98 -17.29 -5.44 -12.84
CA HIS A 98 -18.01 -6.41 -12.00
C HIS A 98 -19.52 -6.38 -12.22
N ILE A 99 -20.09 -5.17 -12.41
CA ILE A 99 -21.52 -5.01 -12.71
C ILE A 99 -21.86 -5.63 -14.07
N VAL A 100 -21.06 -5.36 -15.11
CA VAL A 100 -21.27 -5.93 -16.45
C VAL A 100 -21.18 -7.45 -16.42
N THR A 101 -20.19 -8.00 -15.73
CA THR A 101 -20.02 -9.45 -15.60
C THR A 101 -21.22 -10.11 -14.88
N GLY A 102 -21.74 -9.48 -13.83
CA GLY A 102 -22.92 -9.95 -13.10
C GLY A 102 -24.17 -9.97 -13.98
N VAL A 103 -24.42 -8.91 -14.77
CA VAL A 103 -25.57 -8.83 -15.68
C VAL A 103 -25.49 -9.89 -16.78
N ILE A 104 -24.33 -10.07 -17.40
CA ILE A 104 -24.15 -11.09 -18.45
C ILE A 104 -24.41 -12.51 -17.90
N THR A 105 -23.86 -12.81 -16.73
CA THR A 105 -24.02 -14.12 -16.09
C THR A 105 -25.49 -14.40 -15.77
N PHE A 106 -26.22 -13.39 -15.28
CA PHE A 106 -27.65 -13.50 -15.00
C PHE A 106 -28.46 -13.78 -16.27
N VAL A 107 -28.20 -13.04 -17.36
CA VAL A 107 -28.92 -13.22 -18.63
C VAL A 107 -28.66 -14.61 -19.22
N ILE A 108 -27.41 -15.09 -19.21
CA ILE A 108 -27.07 -16.44 -19.69
C ILE A 108 -27.81 -17.51 -18.89
N SER A 109 -27.90 -17.35 -17.56
CA SER A 109 -28.61 -18.30 -16.69
C SER A 109 -30.11 -18.36 -17.00
N VAL A 110 -30.76 -17.20 -17.18
CA VAL A 110 -32.19 -17.13 -17.51
C VAL A 110 -32.47 -17.73 -18.88
N VAL A 111 -31.68 -17.37 -19.90
CA VAL A 111 -31.85 -17.90 -21.26
C VAL A 111 -31.60 -19.41 -21.29
N GLY A 112 -30.55 -19.89 -20.63
CA GLY A 112 -30.27 -21.32 -20.52
C GLY A 112 -31.42 -22.10 -19.87
N SER A 113 -32.02 -21.53 -18.82
CA SER A 113 -33.17 -22.14 -18.14
C SER A 113 -34.40 -22.22 -19.04
N ILE A 114 -34.69 -21.17 -19.82
CA ILE A 114 -35.82 -21.14 -20.76
C ILE A 114 -35.61 -22.15 -21.89
N VAL A 115 -34.41 -22.22 -22.47
CA VAL A 115 -34.08 -23.19 -23.53
C VAL A 115 -34.18 -24.62 -23.00
N ALA A 116 -33.68 -24.89 -21.80
CA ALA A 116 -33.79 -26.21 -21.16
C ALA A 116 -35.26 -26.63 -20.98
N MET A 117 -36.14 -25.72 -20.55
CA MET A 117 -37.58 -25.99 -20.44
C MET A 117 -38.23 -26.29 -21.80
N LEU A 118 -37.82 -25.59 -22.87
CA LEU A 118 -38.37 -25.78 -24.22
C LEU A 118 -37.89 -27.07 -24.91
N VAL A 119 -36.70 -27.56 -24.58
CA VAL A 119 -36.13 -28.78 -25.18
C VAL A 119 -36.56 -30.06 -24.45
N MET A 120 -36.84 -29.96 -23.14
CA MET A 120 -37.27 -31.11 -22.32
C MET A 120 -38.79 -31.22 -22.13
N GLY A 121 -39.55 -30.26 -22.63
CA GLY A 121 -41.02 -30.21 -22.57
C GLY A 121 -41.72 -30.79 -23.80
#